data_AF-A0A453M0S0-F1
#
_entry.id   AF-A0A453M0S0-F1
#
_cell.length_a   1.000
_cell.length_b   1.000
_cell.length_c   1.000
_cell.angle_alpha   90.00
_cell.angle_beta   90.00
_cell.angle_gamma   90.00
#
_symmetry.space_group_name_H-M   'P 1'
#
loop_
_entity.id
_entity.type
_entity.pdbx_description
1 polymer ?
#
loop_
_entity_poly.entity_id
_entity_poly.type
_entity_poly.pdbx_seq_one_letter_code
_entity_poly.pdbx_strand_id
1 'polypeptide(L)' 'KILSGEVKLESQYYFYMETQTALAIPDEDNCITIYSSTQLPEITQNVVADCLGIPYHNVRIITRRVGGGFGGKGLKGT' A
#
# COMPACT_ATOMS: atom_id res chain seq x y z
N LYS A 1 -49.77 -3.72 7.47
CA LYS A 1 -48.92 -3.45 8.65
C LYS A 1 -47.67 -2.76 8.13
N ILE A 2 -47.39 -1.51 8.50
CA ILE A 2 -46.17 -0.82 8.08
C ILE A 2 -45.04 -1.28 9.00
N LEU A 3 -43.94 -1.77 8.44
CA LEU A 3 -42.74 -2.19 9.17
C LEU A 3 -41.64 -1.16 8.93
N SER A 4 -41.08 -0.63 10.01
CA SER A 4 -39.86 0.18 10.01
C SER A 4 -38.80 -0.52 10.85
N GLY A 5 -37.54 -0.39 10.43
CA GLY A 5 -36.38 -0.94 11.15
C GLY A 5 -35.15 -0.11 10.85
N GLU A 6 -34.23 -0.07 11.81
CA GLU A 6 -32.94 0.57 11.71
C GLU A 6 -31.85 -0.48 11.91
N VAL A 7 -30.78 -0.41 11.11
CA VAL A 7 -29.60 -1.25 11.25
C VAL A 7 -28.37 -0.35 11.32
N LYS A 8 -27.54 -0.61 12.31
CA LYS A 8 -26.22 0.02 12.46
C LYS A 8 -25.14 -1.02 12.18
N LEU A 9 -24.19 -0.66 11.33
CA LEU A 9 -23.02 -1.47 11.00
C LEU A 9 -21.77 -0.74 11.50
N GLU A 10 -20.86 -1.48 12.13
CA GLU A 10 -19.61 -0.95 12.65
C GLU A 10 -18.45 -1.18 11.68
N SER A 11 -17.35 -0.44 11.88
CA SER A 11 -16.14 -0.61 11.08
C SER A 11 -15.41 -1.93 11.37
N GLN A 12 -14.60 -2.38 10.42
CA GLN A 12 -13.76 -3.57 10.58
C GLN A 12 -12.31 -3.26 10.18
N TYR A 13 -11.36 -3.76 10.97
CA TYR A 13 -9.95 -3.69 10.65
C TYR A 13 -9.50 -4.92 9.87
N TYR A 14 -8.58 -4.74 8.92
CA TYR A 14 -8.07 -5.82 8.06
C TYR A 14 -7.37 -6.94 8.85
N PHE A 15 -6.59 -6.57 9.85
CA PHE A 15 -5.88 -7.50 10.75
C PHE A 15 -4.99 -8.53 10.03
N TYR A 16 -4.29 -8.09 8.97
CA TYR A 16 -3.23 -8.90 8.35
C TYR A 16 -2.11 -9.21 9.36
N MET A 17 -1.62 -10.45 9.34
CA MET A 17 -0.61 -10.93 10.30
C MET A 17 0.77 -10.33 10.04
N GLU A 18 1.14 -10.12 8.78
CA GLU A 18 2.28 -9.28 8.43
C GLU A 18 1.83 -7.82 8.44
N THR A 19 2.35 -7.01 9.35
CA THR A 19 2.05 -5.57 9.41
C THR A 19 2.53 -4.82 8.16
N GLN A 20 2.23 -3.52 8.07
CA GLN A 20 2.77 -2.68 7.00
C GLN A 20 4.29 -2.64 7.10
N THR A 21 4.99 -3.00 6.03
CA THR A 21 6.45 -3.07 6.02
C THR A 21 7.01 -2.69 4.65
N ALA A 22 8.12 -1.97 4.67
CA ALA A 22 8.89 -1.61 3.49
C ALA A 22 10.38 -1.45 3.86
N LEU A 23 11.25 -1.80 2.92
CA LEU A 23 12.69 -1.57 2.99
C LEU A 23 13.11 -0.80 1.73
N ALA A 24 13.60 0.41 1.91
CA ALA A 24 14.11 1.25 0.85
C ALA A 24 15.63 1.18 0.78
N ILE A 25 16.17 0.95 -0.41
CA ILE A 25 17.59 0.84 -0.70
C ILE A 25 17.92 1.85 -1.80
N PRO A 26 18.49 3.02 -1.46
CA PRO A 26 19.01 3.96 -2.43
C PRO A 26 20.18 3.35 -3.22
N ASP A 27 20.31 3.76 -4.47
CA ASP A 27 21.37 3.37 -5.39
C ASP A 27 22.01 4.62 -6.02
N GLU A 28 22.98 4.44 -6.92
CA GLU A 28 23.55 5.52 -7.71
C GLU A 28 22.50 6.17 -8.65
N ASP A 29 22.85 7.29 -9.29
CA ASP A 29 22.02 7.98 -10.28
C ASP A 29 20.59 8.36 -9.84
N ASN A 30 20.41 8.68 -8.55
CA ASN A 30 19.11 8.96 -7.93
C ASN A 30 18.09 7.82 -8.11
N CYS A 31 18.56 6.58 -8.18
CA CYS A 31 17.71 5.40 -8.24
C CYS A 31 17.40 4.87 -6.82
N ILE A 32 16.26 4.19 -6.69
CA ILE A 32 15.86 3.56 -5.44
C ILE A 32 15.12 2.26 -5.70
N THR A 33 15.51 1.20 -5.00
CA THR A 33 14.77 -0.06 -4.96
C THR A 33 14.08 -0.20 -3.61
N ILE A 34 12.77 -0.44 -3.62
CA ILE A 34 11.96 -0.61 -2.42
C ILE A 34 11.33 -1.99 -2.42
N TYR A 35 11.63 -2.79 -1.40
CA TYR A 35 10.92 -4.02 -1.11
C TYR A 35 9.73 -3.67 -0.23
N SER A 36 8.51 -3.86 -0.71
CA SER A 36 7.31 -3.45 0.01
C SER A 36 6.26 -4.55 0.04
N SER A 37 5.62 -4.72 1.18
CA SER A 37 4.41 -5.52 1.30
C SER A 37 3.21 -4.68 0.88
N THR A 38 2.94 -4.64 -0.43
CA THR A 38 1.89 -3.83 -1.06
C THR A 38 1.09 -4.66 -2.07
N GLN A 39 -0.20 -4.38 -2.21
CA GLN A 39 -1.08 -4.97 -3.22
C GLN A 39 -1.02 -4.20 -4.54
N LEU A 40 -0.56 -2.94 -4.52
CA LEU A 40 -0.47 -2.06 -5.69
C LEU A 40 0.95 -1.47 -5.82
N PRO A 41 1.91 -2.24 -6.37
CA PRO A 41 3.28 -1.77 -6.56
C PRO A 41 3.39 -0.54 -7.46
N GLU A 42 2.56 -0.43 -8.50
CA GLU A 42 2.51 0.74 -9.41
C GLU A 42 2.13 2.03 -8.67
N ILE A 43 1.06 1.99 -7.87
CA ILE A 43 0.65 3.15 -7.06
C ILE A 43 1.73 3.52 -6.06
N THR A 44 2.38 2.52 -5.46
CA THR A 44 3.50 2.73 -4.54
C THR A 44 4.68 3.40 -5.26
N GLN A 45 5.00 2.97 -6.49
CA GLN A 45 6.04 3.57 -7.32
C GLN A 45 5.71 5.04 -7.60
N ASN A 46 4.47 5.31 -7.99
CA ASN A 46 4.04 6.66 -8.34
C ASN A 46 4.17 7.62 -7.17
N VAL A 47 3.63 7.22 -6.01
CA VAL A 47 3.73 8.02 -4.78
C VAL A 47 5.19 8.28 -4.39
N VAL A 48 6.06 7.27 -4.49
CA VAL A 48 7.49 7.43 -4.16
C VAL A 48 8.18 8.39 -5.13
N ALA A 49 7.97 8.23 -6.43
CA ALA A 49 8.54 9.11 -7.45
C ALA A 49 8.11 10.57 -7.24
N ASP A 50 6.81 10.78 -7.01
CA ASP A 50 6.23 12.11 -6.77
C ASP A 50 6.76 12.72 -5.46
N CYS A 51 6.87 11.94 -4.38
CA CYS A 51 7.40 12.42 -3.10
C CYS A 51 8.88 12.78 -3.15
N LEU A 52 9.68 12.03 -3.91
CA LEU A 52 11.12 12.25 -4.04
C LEU A 52 11.47 13.25 -5.16
N GLY A 53 10.53 13.56 -6.05
CA GLY A 53 10.76 14.43 -7.20
C GLY A 53 11.69 13.83 -8.25
N ILE A 54 11.68 12.49 -8.41
CA ILE A 54 12.54 11.76 -9.36
C ILE A 54 11.70 11.07 -10.44
N PRO A 55 12.28 10.77 -11.63
CA PRO A 55 11.54 10.06 -12.69
C PRO A 55 11.06 8.67 -12.25
N TYR A 56 9.89 8.24 -12.73
CA TYR A 56 9.34 6.90 -12.41
C TYR A 56 10.31 5.75 -12.73
N HIS A 57 11.12 5.88 -13.78
CA HIS A 57 12.10 4.86 -14.16
C HIS A 57 13.25 4.71 -13.16
N ASN A 58 13.46 5.68 -12.27
CA ASN A 58 14.42 5.61 -11.17
C ASN A 58 13.87 4.91 -9.92
N VAL A 59 12.56 4.63 -9.87
CA VAL A 59 11.92 3.97 -8.73
C VAL A 59 11.55 2.55 -9.10
N ARG A 60 12.08 1.57 -8.34
CA ARG A 60 11.74 0.16 -8.50
C ARG A 60 11.06 -0.36 -7.25
N ILE A 61 9.80 -0.80 -7.37
CA ILE A 61 9.07 -1.47 -6.29
C ILE A 61 9.11 -2.99 -6.51
N ILE A 62 9.47 -3.75 -5.47
CA ILE A 62 9.50 -5.21 -5.50
C ILE A 62 8.58 -5.74 -4.40
N THR A 63 7.57 -6.51 -4.80
CA THR A 63 6.72 -7.27 -3.88
C THR A 63 6.81 -8.74 -4.23
N ARG A 64 7.45 -9.54 -3.37
CA ARG A 64 7.56 -11.00 -3.58
C ARG A 64 6.32 -11.73 -3.09
N ARG A 65 5.86 -11.41 -1.87
CA ARG A 65 4.69 -11.99 -1.19
C ARG A 65 4.09 -10.93 -0.26
N VAL A 66 2.81 -11.07 0.06
CA VAL A 66 2.08 -10.22 1.00
C VAL A 66 1.44 -11.12 2.06
N GLY A 67 1.83 -10.97 3.33
CA GLY A 67 1.34 -11.76 4.48
C GLY A 67 -0.03 -11.32 4.98
N GLY A 68 -1.00 -11.25 4.07
CA GLY A 68 -2.33 -10.70 4.29
C GLY A 68 -2.40 -9.22 3.90
N GLY A 69 -3.46 -8.85 3.17
CA GLY A 69 -3.68 -7.48 2.68
C GLY A 69 -5.12 -7.03 2.87
N PHE A 70 -6.09 -7.84 2.43
CA PHE A 70 -7.54 -7.63 2.60
C PHE A 70 -8.04 -6.25 2.10
N GLY A 71 -7.29 -5.60 1.21
CA GLY A 71 -7.56 -4.23 0.74
C GLY A 71 -6.71 -3.17 1.44
N GLY A 72 -6.30 -3.42 2.69
CA GLY A 72 -5.53 -2.48 3.50
C GLY A 72 -4.08 -2.27 3.08
N LYS A 73 -3.56 -3.06 2.14
CA LYS A 73 -2.23 -2.90 1.55
C LYS A 73 -2.27 -2.41 0.10
N GLY A 74 -3.44 -2.04 -0.43
CA GLY A 74 -3.56 -1.46 -1.78
C GLY A 74 -3.29 0.04 -1.78
N LEU A 75 -4.17 0.79 -1.13
CA LEU A 75 -4.01 2.21 -0.87
C LEU A 75 -4.49 2.45 0.55
N LYS A 76 -3.58 2.84 1.44
CA LYS A 76 -3.99 3.26 2.78
C LYS A 76 -4.38 4.73 2.70
N GLY A 77 -5.67 4.98 2.50
CA GLY A 77 -6.23 6.31 2.72
C GLY A 77 -5.97 6.72 4.16
N THR A 78 -5.39 7.91 4.34
CA THR A 78 -5.23 8.57 5.65
C THR A 78 -6.58 8.82 6.30
#